data_AF-Q1KSG0-F1
#
_entry.id   AF-Q1KSG0-F1
#
_cell.length_a   1.000
_cell.length_b   1.000
_cell.length_c   1.000
_cell.angle_alpha   90.00
_cell.angle_beta   90.00
_cell.angle_gamma   90.00
#
_symmetry.space_group_name_H-M   'P 1'
#
loop_
_entity.id
_entity.type
_entity.pdbx_description
1 polymer ?
#
loop_
_entity_poly.entity_id
_entity_poly.type
_entity_poly.pdbx_seq_one_letter_code
_entity_poly.pdbx_strand_id
1 'polypeptide(L)' 'RYFLSLVLQFQFHETLCKASGHMGPLHQCDIYNSKIAGKLLG' A
#
# COMPACT_ATOMS: atom_id res chain seq x y z
N ARG A 1 0.83 -17.36 -11.86
CA ARG A 1 0.08 -16.07 -11.83
C ARG A 1 -0.39 -15.68 -10.43
N TYR A 2 -0.88 -16.61 -9.60
CA TYR A 2 -1.38 -16.31 -8.24
C TYR A 2 -0.29 -16.00 -7.20
N PHE A 3 0.84 -16.72 -7.23
CA PHE A 3 1.90 -16.52 -6.25
C PHE A 3 2.56 -15.13 -6.35
N LEU A 4 3.00 -14.74 -7.55
CA LEU A 4 3.66 -13.44 -7.75
C LEU A 4 2.73 -12.25 -7.52
N SER A 5 1.45 -12.36 -7.89
CA SER A 5 0.47 -11.29 -7.64
C SER A 5 0.22 -11.10 -6.15
N LEU A 6 0.16 -12.19 -5.38
CA LEU A 6 0.04 -12.12 -3.94
C LEU A 6 1.23 -11.40 -3.30
N VAL A 7 2.46 -11.75 -3.70
CA VAL A 7 3.66 -11.09 -3.17
C VAL A 7 3.68 -9.60 -3.52
N LEU A 8 3.42 -9.26 -4.79
CA LEU A 8 3.39 -7.88 -5.26
C LEU A 8 2.30 -7.05 -4.58
N GLN A 9 1.14 -7.63 -4.29
CA GLN A 9 0.05 -6.96 -3.57
C GLN A 9 0.53 -6.45 -2.20
N PHE A 10 1.27 -7.25 -1.44
CA PHE A 10 1.81 -6.81 -0.15
C PHE A 10 2.93 -5.79 -0.29
N GLN A 11 3.76 -5.89 -1.33
CA GLN A 11 4.80 -4.88 -1.59
C GLN A 11 4.21 -3.52 -1.94
N PHE A 12 3.14 -3.49 -2.75
CA PHE A 12 2.43 -2.23 -3.03
C PHE A 12 1.71 -1.70 -1.80
N HIS A 13 1.04 -2.55 -1.02
CA HIS A 13 0.38 -2.10 0.21
C HIS A 13 1.37 -1.46 1.18
N GLU A 14 2.55 -2.07 1.38
CA GLU A 14 3.60 -1.50 2.25
C GLU A 14 4.09 -0.13 1.78
N THR A 15 4.37 0.04 0.49
CA THR A 15 4.89 1.31 -0.03
C THR A 15 3.84 2.42 0.01
N LEU A 16 2.59 2.10 -0.33
CA LEU A 16 1.48 3.05 -0.28
C LEU A 16 1.16 3.49 1.16
N CYS A 17 1.24 2.56 2.12
CA CYS A 17 1.05 2.85 3.54
C CYS A 17 2.14 3.76 4.11
N LYS A 18 3.39 3.53 3.70
CA LYS A 18 4.49 4.45 4.07
C LYS A 18 4.27 5.83 3.45
N ALA A 19 3.83 5.89 2.21
CA ALA A 19 3.57 7.14 1.50
C ALA A 19 2.33 7.90 2.03
N SER A 20 1.34 7.21 2.58
CA SER A 20 0.18 7.83 3.25
C SER A 20 0.50 8.35 4.66
N GLY A 21 1.70 8.09 5.18
CA GLY A 21 2.12 8.53 6.51
C GLY A 21 1.64 7.65 7.67
N HIS A 22 1.22 6.41 7.40
CA HIS A 22 0.80 5.47 8.45
C HIS A 22 2.00 5.00 9.29
N MET A 23 1.91 5.11 10.61
CA MET A 23 2.98 4.75 11.56
C MET A 23 2.62 3.54 12.46
N GLY A 24 1.59 2.77 12.09
CA GLY A 24 1.12 1.60 12.84
C GLY A 24 1.41 0.27 12.14
N PRO A 25 0.85 -0.85 12.65
CA PRO A 25 0.93 -2.14 11.99
C PRO A 25 0.36 -2.08 10.57
N LEU A 26 1.04 -2.77 9.63
CA LEU A 26 0.69 -2.73 8.20
C LEU A 26 -0.74 -3.23 7.89
N HIS A 27 -1.22 -4.21 8.66
CA HIS A 27 -2.57 -4.76 8.50
C HIS A 27 -3.69 -3.80 8.98
N GLN A 28 -3.33 -2.71 9.65
CA GLN A 28 -4.26 -1.66 10.09
C GLN A 28 -4.18 -0.42 9.21
N CYS A 29 -3.26 -0.41 8.24
CA CYS A 29 -3.10 0.71 7.35
C CYS A 29 -4.30 0.83 6.41
N ASP A 30 -4.81 2.07 6.29
CA ASP A 30 -5.80 2.46 5.31
C ASP A 30 -5.23 3.56 4.41
N ILE A 31 -5.37 3.38 3.10
CA ILE A 31 -4.91 4.32 2.07
C ILE A 31 -6.07 5.11 1.43
N TYR A 32 -7.30 4.94 1.95
CA TYR A 32 -8.48 5.65 1.47
C TYR A 32 -8.28 7.18 1.46
N ASN A 33 -8.65 7.83 0.35
CA ASN A 33 -8.47 9.26 0.10
C ASN A 33 -7.02 9.81 0.16
N SER A 34 -5.99 8.95 0.18
CA SER A 34 -4.60 9.41 0.11
C SER A 34 -4.23 9.81 -1.32
N LYS A 35 -4.16 11.13 -1.56
CA LYS A 35 -3.71 11.69 -2.86
C LYS A 35 -2.28 11.28 -3.21
N ILE A 36 -1.43 11.12 -2.19
CA ILE A 36 -0.02 10.73 -2.37
C ILE A 36 0.07 9.27 -2.79
N ALA A 37 -0.68 8.38 -2.13
CA ALA A 37 -0.74 6.97 -2.50
C ALA A 37 -1.35 6.79 -3.90
N GLY A 38 -2.42 7.52 -4.23
CA GLY A 38 -3.03 7.49 -5.56
C GLY A 38 -2.06 7.91 -6.68
N LYS A 39 -1.21 8.91 -6.43
CA LYS A 39 -0.16 9.34 -7.38
C LYS A 39 0.95 8.30 -7.58
N LEU A 40 1.18 7.40 -6.61
CA LEU A 40 2.20 6.35 -6.71
C LEU A 40 1.67 5.07 -7.37
N LEU A 41 0.35 4.88 -7.38
CA LEU A 41 -0.31 3.69 -7.94
C LEU A 41 -0.68 3.85 -9.43
N GLY A 42 -0.88 5.09 -9.90
CA GLY A 42 -1.20 5.42 -11.30
C GLY A 42 -0.04 6.05 -12.03
#